data_AF-A0A3D1F2Y3-F1
#
_entry.id   AF-A0A3D1F2Y3-F1
#
_cell.length_a   1.000
_cell.length_b   1.000
_cell.length_c   1.000
_cell.angle_alpha   90.00
_cell.angle_beta   90.00
_cell.angle_gamma   90.00
#
_symmetry.space_group_name_H-M   'P 1'
#
loop_
_entity.id
_entity.type
_entity.pdbx_description
1 polymer ?
#
loop_
_entity_poly.entity_id
_entity_poly.type
_entity_poly.pdbx_seq_one_letter_code
_entity_poly.pdbx_strand_id
1 'polypeptide(L)'
;MPLTVNGIGTTYYGKKNAQTRQGECYACHRQTTLTSYDTKMWFVLLLVPIIPMGRKRIIDQCADCSRHHMMSQSEWAKLKEERDDKIDTYTRKPENPEFAKQALQAVMATCDPDALMALGSVIEERLGGDKDSLVLLVGCYAQFQKLEDIQRVMYRVVELDSDPKWRVLLGDTLLRLDKPDDAVPYLTHIIENQVAEDTDTLVLLGQVYQQQGRHEEASLAFDQAMEIVPELANNKAFTRMQRESAKRMGTDERVESHKIIQKAENADKFRRYSRIAAVVAILAAVVFSIVSISMSYRRSIYLVNGLPKPYTVNVNGESITLQPMSPRWLSVAEGDVSVTSDDPMVSFGPQTATITSSFFTRPFDQREFILNPDHAAILDHETVVYTSNNSSLEPVAPTSNYHCGQFFYCHGDG
;
A
#
# COMPACT_ATOMS: atom_id res chain seq x y z
N MET A 1 -16.13 8.54 5.53
CA MET A 1 -14.72 8.06 5.54
C MET A 1 -14.37 7.66 6.96
N PRO A 2 -13.51 6.65 7.13
CA PRO A 2 -12.96 6.34 8.44
C PRO A 2 -12.24 7.58 8.98
N LEU A 3 -12.45 7.86 10.26
CA LEU A 3 -11.82 8.96 10.95
C LEU A 3 -11.20 8.40 12.21
N THR A 4 -9.91 8.68 12.41
CA THR A 4 -9.18 8.30 13.62
C THR A 4 -8.50 9.55 14.17
N VAL A 5 -8.72 9.85 15.45
CA VAL A 5 -8.11 10.97 16.17
C VAL A 5 -7.38 10.39 17.38
N ASN A 6 -6.07 10.63 17.50
CA ASN A 6 -5.23 10.08 18.57
C ASN A 6 -5.36 8.56 18.76
N GLY A 7 -5.50 7.82 17.65
CA GLY A 7 -5.64 6.36 17.64
C GLY A 7 -7.05 5.85 17.98
N ILE A 8 -8.01 6.73 18.24
CA ILE A 8 -9.40 6.37 18.55
C ILE A 8 -10.29 6.74 17.36
N GLY A 9 -11.11 5.80 16.89
CA GLY A 9 -12.09 6.09 15.84
C GLY A 9 -12.43 4.86 15.00
N THR A 10 -12.49 5.02 13.69
CA THR A 10 -12.82 3.93 12.77
C THR A 10 -11.80 3.82 11.65
N THR A 11 -11.55 2.59 11.19
CA THR A 11 -10.71 2.31 10.02
C THR A 11 -11.17 1.05 9.28
N TYR A 12 -10.61 0.82 8.10
CA TYR A 12 -10.85 -0.38 7.30
C TYR A 12 -9.73 -1.39 7.50
N TYR A 13 -10.10 -2.66 7.59
CA TYR A 13 -9.15 -3.77 7.64
C TYR A 13 -9.51 -4.81 6.58
N GLY A 14 -8.48 -5.22 5.82
CA GLY A 14 -8.57 -6.20 4.75
C GLY A 14 -9.14 -5.62 3.45
N LYS A 15 -8.64 -6.15 2.32
CA LYS A 15 -9.08 -5.81 0.97
C LYS A 15 -9.32 -7.12 0.22
N LYS A 16 -10.56 -7.38 -0.20
CA LYS A 16 -10.96 -8.58 -0.97
C LYS A 16 -11.76 -8.18 -2.21
N ASN A 17 -11.82 -9.06 -3.20
CA ASN A 17 -12.60 -8.86 -4.43
C ASN A 17 -12.34 -7.48 -5.06
N ALA A 18 -11.05 -7.12 -5.13
CA ALA A 18 -10.61 -5.84 -5.63
C ALA A 18 -10.72 -5.82 -7.15
N GLN A 19 -11.38 -4.79 -7.68
CA GLN A 19 -11.52 -4.52 -9.09
C GLN A 19 -11.02 -3.11 -9.38
N THR A 20 -10.38 -2.93 -10.53
CA THR A 20 -9.84 -1.64 -10.94
C THR A 20 -10.41 -1.22 -12.29
N ARG A 21 -10.67 0.07 -12.43
CA ARG A 21 -11.06 0.69 -13.70
C ARG A 21 -10.38 2.04 -13.85
N GLN A 22 -10.24 2.54 -15.07
CA GLN A 22 -9.87 3.92 -15.33
C GLN A 22 -11.11 4.82 -15.26
N GLY A 23 -10.94 6.01 -14.69
CA GLY A 23 -12.00 7.02 -14.68
C GLY A 23 -11.63 8.29 -13.92
N GLU A 24 -12.52 9.27 -13.98
CA GLU A 24 -12.36 10.52 -13.26
C GLU A 24 -12.72 10.36 -11.79
N CYS A 25 -11.83 10.81 -10.89
CA CYS A 25 -12.15 10.85 -9.47
C CYS A 25 -13.15 11.97 -9.15
N TYR A 26 -14.28 11.63 -8.54
CA TYR A 26 -15.32 12.58 -8.11
C TYR A 26 -14.84 13.73 -7.19
N ALA A 27 -13.71 13.54 -6.49
CA ALA A 27 -13.23 14.48 -5.49
C ALA A 27 -12.07 15.36 -5.97
N CYS A 28 -11.17 14.82 -6.81
CA CYS A 28 -10.01 15.58 -7.31
C CYS A 28 -10.03 15.81 -8.81
N HIS A 29 -11.04 15.30 -9.52
CA HIS A 29 -11.25 15.48 -10.97
C HIS A 29 -10.10 15.00 -11.86
N ARG A 30 -9.17 14.21 -11.31
CA ARG A 30 -8.08 13.60 -12.07
C ARG A 30 -8.55 12.29 -12.68
N GLN A 31 -8.19 12.09 -13.95
CA GLN A 31 -8.23 10.79 -14.61
C GLN A 31 -7.18 9.89 -13.98
N THR A 32 -7.61 8.78 -13.38
CA THR A 32 -6.75 7.91 -12.59
C THR A 32 -7.34 6.51 -12.48
N THR A 33 -6.57 5.61 -11.86
CA THR A 33 -7.07 4.27 -11.54
C THR A 33 -7.96 4.35 -10.29
N LEU A 34 -9.19 3.89 -10.45
CA LEU A 34 -10.20 3.79 -9.40
C LEU A 34 -10.30 2.32 -8.96
N THR A 35 -10.22 2.09 -7.66
CA THR A 35 -10.27 0.73 -7.09
C THR A 35 -11.49 0.51 -6.22
N SER A 36 -12.28 -0.51 -6.53
CA SER A 36 -13.44 -0.96 -5.76
C SER A 36 -13.12 -2.29 -5.07
N TYR A 37 -13.53 -2.48 -3.81
CA TYR A 37 -13.19 -3.69 -3.05
C TYR A 37 -14.08 -3.88 -1.82
N ASP A 38 -14.11 -5.11 -1.32
CA ASP A 38 -14.77 -5.46 -0.06
C ASP A 38 -13.81 -5.31 1.10
N THR A 39 -14.29 -4.73 2.20
CA THR A 39 -13.53 -4.55 3.42
C THR A 39 -14.40 -4.74 4.67
N LYS A 40 -13.77 -4.77 5.84
CA LYS A 40 -14.45 -4.75 7.13
C LYS A 40 -14.10 -3.45 7.85
N MET A 41 -15.12 -2.71 8.27
CA MET A 41 -14.93 -1.51 9.08
C MET A 41 -14.81 -1.93 10.54
N TRP A 42 -13.89 -1.31 11.26
CA TRP A 42 -13.65 -1.56 12.68
C TRP A 42 -13.61 -0.24 13.43
N PHE A 43 -14.12 -0.26 14.65
CA PHE A 43 -13.76 0.71 15.66
C PHE A 43 -12.38 0.36 16.22
N VAL A 44 -11.51 1.37 16.31
CA VAL A 44 -10.15 1.25 16.80
C VAL A 44 -9.94 2.06 18.06
N LEU A 45 -9.15 1.50 18.98
CA LEU A 45 -8.63 2.17 20.16
C LEU A 45 -7.11 1.99 20.15
N LEU A 46 -6.35 3.08 20.22
CA LEU A 46 -4.89 3.07 20.03
C LEU A 46 -4.47 2.35 18.74
N LEU A 47 -5.21 2.56 17.65
CA LEU A 47 -5.04 1.90 16.33
C LEU A 47 -5.30 0.38 16.31
N VAL A 48 -5.57 -0.25 17.45
CA VAL A 48 -5.93 -1.68 17.54
C VAL A 48 -7.41 -1.86 17.19
N PRO A 49 -7.79 -2.75 16.25
CA PRO A 49 -9.18 -3.02 15.93
C PRO A 49 -9.87 -3.78 17.07
N ILE A 50 -10.83 -3.13 17.73
CA ILE A 50 -11.52 -3.68 18.90
C ILE A 50 -12.91 -4.21 18.52
N ILE A 51 -13.74 -3.37 17.86
CA ILE A 51 -15.15 -3.72 17.61
C ILE A 51 -15.41 -3.76 16.10
N PRO A 52 -15.85 -4.90 15.55
CA PRO A 52 -16.19 -4.99 14.14
C PRO A 52 -17.51 -4.26 13.84
N MET A 53 -17.48 -3.29 12.93
CA MET A 53 -18.63 -2.46 12.53
C MET A 53 -19.32 -2.92 11.24
N GLY A 54 -19.02 -4.15 10.79
CA GLY A 54 -19.63 -4.78 9.63
C GLY A 54 -18.81 -4.71 8.34
N ARG A 55 -19.28 -5.45 7.33
CA ARG A 55 -18.68 -5.48 5.98
C ARG A 55 -19.16 -4.30 5.15
N LYS A 56 -18.25 -3.73 4.37
CA LYS A 56 -18.47 -2.55 3.54
C LYS A 56 -17.89 -2.80 2.15
N ARG A 57 -18.54 -2.24 1.13
CA ARG A 57 -18.00 -2.12 -0.23
C ARG A 57 -17.44 -0.73 -0.39
N ILE A 58 -16.15 -0.63 -0.71
CA ILE A 58 -15.51 0.60 -1.15
C ILE A 58 -15.67 0.71 -2.66
N ILE A 59 -16.06 1.89 -3.11
CA ILE A 59 -16.31 2.20 -4.52
C ILE A 59 -15.37 3.32 -4.92
N ASP A 60 -14.67 3.08 -6.03
CA ASP A 60 -13.83 4.06 -6.70
C ASP A 60 -12.86 4.78 -5.76
N GLN A 61 -12.07 4.00 -5.03
CA GLN A 61 -10.93 4.56 -4.32
C GLN A 61 -9.90 5.08 -5.32
N CYS A 62 -9.73 6.40 -5.31
CA CYS A 62 -8.78 7.11 -6.16
C CYS A 62 -7.33 6.79 -5.76
N ALA A 63 -6.52 6.37 -6.73
CA ALA A 63 -5.09 6.10 -6.51
C ALA A 63 -4.29 7.35 -6.11
N ASP A 64 -4.73 8.56 -6.51
CA ASP A 64 -3.98 9.79 -6.25
C ASP A 64 -4.36 10.51 -4.95
N CYS A 65 -5.65 10.59 -4.61
CA CYS A 65 -6.12 11.30 -3.42
C CYS A 65 -6.72 10.39 -2.35
N SER A 66 -6.83 9.08 -2.59
CA SER A 66 -7.40 8.08 -1.67
C SER A 66 -8.88 8.30 -1.28
N ARG A 67 -9.55 9.34 -1.80
CA ARG A 67 -10.98 9.57 -1.62
C ARG A 67 -11.78 8.46 -2.33
N HIS A 68 -12.91 8.09 -1.74
CA HIS A 68 -13.75 6.96 -2.12
C HIS A 68 -15.15 7.11 -1.55
N HIS A 69 -16.11 6.44 -2.17
CA HIS A 69 -17.43 6.19 -1.59
C HIS A 69 -17.46 4.82 -0.91
N MET A 70 -18.39 4.66 0.03
CA MET A 70 -18.60 3.41 0.76
C MET A 70 -20.09 3.13 0.84
N MET A 71 -20.46 1.87 0.67
CA MET A 71 -21.81 1.37 0.92
C MET A 71 -21.78 0.13 1.82
N SER A 72 -22.93 -0.18 2.43
CA SER A 72 -23.13 -1.43 3.16
C SER A 72 -23.18 -2.63 2.22
N GLN A 73 -22.90 -3.82 2.75
CA GLN A 73 -23.00 -5.06 1.97
C GLN A 73 -24.42 -5.32 1.45
N SER A 74 -25.45 -4.91 2.19
CA SER A 74 -26.86 -5.06 1.78
C SER A 74 -27.24 -4.12 0.65
N GLU A 75 -26.78 -2.86 0.69
CA GLU A 75 -26.99 -1.91 -0.42
C GLU A 75 -26.27 -2.40 -1.68
N TRP A 76 -25.05 -2.94 -1.52
CA TRP A 76 -24.31 -3.54 -2.62
C TRP A 76 -25.03 -4.76 -3.22
N ALA A 77 -25.64 -5.61 -2.39
CA ALA A 77 -26.40 -6.76 -2.86
C ALA A 77 -27.61 -6.32 -3.71
N LYS A 78 -28.37 -5.31 -3.25
CA LYS A 78 -29.49 -4.74 -4.00
C LYS A 78 -29.06 -4.16 -5.35
N LEU A 79 -27.95 -3.43 -5.38
CA LEU A 79 -27.44 -2.86 -6.64
C LEU A 79 -27.08 -3.94 -7.67
N LYS A 80 -26.59 -5.10 -7.22
CA LYS A 80 -26.34 -6.25 -8.10
C LYS A 80 -27.63 -6.90 -8.60
N GLU A 81 -28.64 -7.02 -7.74
CA GLU A 81 -29.96 -7.52 -8.13
C GLU A 81 -30.60 -6.61 -9.19
N GLU A 82 -30.58 -5.28 -8.97
CA GLU A 82 -31.05 -4.29 -9.95
C GLU A 82 -30.30 -4.39 -11.28
N ARG A 83 -28.98 -4.62 -11.25
CA ARG A 83 -28.19 -4.87 -12.46
C ARG A 83 -28.65 -6.14 -13.16
N ASP A 84 -28.79 -7.24 -12.43
CA ASP A 84 -29.19 -8.52 -13.00
C ASP A 84 -30.58 -8.41 -13.66
N ASP A 85 -31.52 -7.68 -13.05
CA ASP A 85 -32.83 -7.36 -13.64
C ASP A 85 -32.72 -6.56 -14.95
N LYS A 86 -31.79 -5.58 -15.02
CA LYS A 86 -31.56 -4.80 -16.25
C LYS A 86 -30.94 -5.64 -17.36
N ILE A 87 -30.00 -6.52 -17.02
CA ILE A 87 -29.43 -7.49 -17.96
C ILE A 87 -30.54 -8.41 -18.47
N ASP A 88 -31.34 -8.99 -17.57
CA ASP A 88 -32.41 -9.94 -17.94
C ASP A 88 -33.49 -9.27 -18.80
N THR A 89 -33.80 -8.01 -18.52
CA THR A 89 -34.71 -7.18 -19.34
C THR A 89 -34.19 -7.02 -20.77
N TYR A 90 -32.90 -6.72 -20.93
CA TYR A 90 -32.27 -6.64 -22.24
C TYR A 90 -32.21 -8.00 -22.93
N THR A 91 -31.84 -9.08 -22.22
CA THR A 91 -31.77 -10.43 -22.78
C THR A 91 -33.11 -10.89 -23.36
N ARG A 92 -34.24 -10.49 -22.77
CA ARG A 92 -35.59 -10.78 -23.31
C ARG A 92 -35.96 -9.92 -24.53
N LYS A 93 -35.30 -8.79 -24.74
CA LYS A 93 -35.55 -7.81 -25.81
C LYS A 93 -34.23 -7.29 -26.41
N PRO A 94 -33.43 -8.17 -27.04
CA PRO A 94 -32.02 -7.88 -27.36
C PRO A 94 -31.83 -6.89 -28.51
N GLU A 95 -32.88 -6.59 -29.26
CA GLU A 95 -32.87 -5.60 -30.36
C GLU A 95 -33.12 -4.16 -29.87
N ASN A 96 -33.36 -3.95 -28.57
CA ASN A 96 -33.64 -2.62 -28.03
C ASN A 96 -32.36 -1.95 -27.48
N PRO A 97 -31.82 -0.91 -28.15
CA PRO A 97 -30.57 -0.26 -27.75
C PRO A 97 -30.68 0.49 -26.41
N GLU A 98 -31.88 0.98 -26.04
CA GLU A 98 -32.07 1.65 -24.76
C GLU A 98 -31.99 0.66 -23.59
N PHE A 99 -32.47 -0.56 -23.76
CA PHE A 99 -32.28 -1.61 -22.74
C PHE A 99 -30.82 -2.08 -22.67
N ALA A 100 -30.12 -2.17 -23.79
CA ALA A 100 -28.68 -2.45 -23.80
C ALA A 100 -27.90 -1.38 -23.00
N LYS A 101 -28.20 -0.11 -23.24
CA LYS A 101 -27.61 1.02 -22.50
C LYS A 101 -27.88 0.95 -21.00
N GLN A 102 -29.11 0.66 -20.58
CA GLN A 102 -29.44 0.52 -19.16
C GLN A 102 -28.69 -0.66 -18.51
N ALA A 103 -28.59 -1.79 -19.21
CA ALA A 103 -27.83 -2.95 -18.74
C ALA A 103 -26.33 -2.61 -18.60
N LEU A 104 -25.73 -1.96 -19.61
CA LEU A 104 -24.34 -1.51 -19.57
C LEU A 104 -24.10 -0.54 -18.40
N GLN A 105 -24.96 0.46 -18.21
CA GLN A 105 -24.85 1.40 -17.09
C GLN A 105 -24.90 0.68 -15.73
N ALA A 106 -25.77 -0.31 -15.57
CA ALA A 106 -25.85 -1.08 -14.33
C ALA A 106 -24.61 -1.96 -14.11
N VAL A 107 -24.06 -2.56 -15.16
CA VAL A 107 -22.78 -3.29 -15.11
C VAL A 107 -21.64 -2.36 -14.69
N MET A 108 -21.56 -1.16 -15.27
CA MET A 108 -20.53 -0.17 -14.90
C MET A 108 -20.66 0.28 -13.45
N ALA A 109 -21.89 0.52 -12.96
CA ALA A 109 -22.15 0.91 -11.57
C ALA A 109 -21.68 -0.15 -10.55
N THR A 110 -21.69 -1.43 -10.95
CA THR A 110 -21.22 -2.55 -10.11
C THR A 110 -19.77 -2.96 -10.35
N CYS A 111 -19.07 -2.29 -11.29
CA CYS A 111 -17.68 -2.59 -11.64
C CYS A 111 -17.44 -4.10 -11.91
N ASP A 112 -18.34 -4.75 -12.65
CA ASP A 112 -18.31 -6.20 -12.92
C ASP A 112 -17.81 -6.50 -14.34
N PRO A 113 -16.50 -6.78 -14.51
CA PRO A 113 -15.94 -7.03 -15.84
C PRO A 113 -16.44 -8.34 -16.46
N ASP A 114 -16.80 -9.35 -15.65
CA ASP A 114 -17.26 -10.63 -16.17
C ASP A 114 -18.67 -10.51 -16.75
N ALA A 115 -19.55 -9.78 -16.05
CA ALA A 115 -20.87 -9.42 -16.57
C ALA A 115 -20.76 -8.55 -17.82
N LEU A 116 -19.78 -7.64 -17.89
CA LEU A 116 -19.53 -6.82 -19.08
C LEU A 116 -19.16 -7.69 -20.28
N MET A 117 -18.26 -8.67 -20.12
CA MET A 117 -17.87 -9.55 -21.22
C MET A 117 -19.06 -10.37 -21.73
N ALA A 118 -19.87 -10.93 -20.83
CA ALA A 118 -21.06 -11.70 -21.21
C ALA A 118 -22.08 -10.81 -21.95
N LEU A 119 -22.41 -9.64 -21.40
CA LEU A 119 -23.34 -8.69 -22.00
C LEU A 119 -22.84 -8.16 -23.36
N GLY A 120 -21.54 -7.84 -23.45
CA GLY A 120 -20.92 -7.33 -24.66
C GLY A 120 -21.06 -8.29 -25.83
N SER A 121 -20.87 -9.60 -25.62
CA SER A 121 -21.06 -10.60 -26.68
C SER A 121 -22.47 -10.60 -27.27
N VAL A 122 -23.50 -10.44 -26.43
CA VAL A 122 -24.90 -10.36 -26.87
C VAL A 122 -25.16 -9.06 -27.64
N ILE A 123 -24.61 -7.93 -27.17
CA ILE A 123 -24.74 -6.64 -27.85
C ILE A 123 -24.05 -6.67 -29.23
N GLU A 124 -22.87 -7.26 -29.34
CA GLU A 124 -22.15 -7.41 -30.62
C GLU A 124 -22.96 -8.26 -31.62
N GLU A 125 -23.59 -9.35 -31.15
CA GLU A 125 -24.43 -10.23 -31.99
C GLU A 125 -25.73 -9.53 -32.43
N ARG A 126 -26.40 -8.83 -31.51
CA ARG A 126 -27.80 -8.37 -31.69
C ARG A 126 -27.90 -6.93 -32.17
N LEU A 127 -26.93 -6.11 -31.80
CA LEU A 127 -26.84 -4.68 -32.09
C LEU A 127 -25.54 -4.34 -32.86
N GLY A 128 -24.91 -5.31 -33.53
CA GLY A 128 -23.70 -5.11 -34.35
C GLY A 128 -23.85 -4.15 -35.55
N GLY A 129 -25.08 -3.71 -35.85
CA GLY A 129 -25.37 -2.65 -36.83
C GLY A 129 -25.73 -1.30 -36.21
N ASP A 130 -25.93 -1.23 -34.89
CA ASP A 130 -26.28 0.00 -34.17
C ASP A 130 -25.00 0.66 -33.63
N LYS A 131 -24.51 1.66 -34.36
CA LYS A 131 -23.27 2.36 -34.04
C LYS A 131 -23.24 2.88 -32.60
N ASP A 132 -24.32 3.49 -32.13
CA ASP A 132 -24.34 4.15 -30.83
C ASP A 132 -24.23 3.14 -29.68
N SER A 133 -24.85 1.97 -29.80
CA SER A 133 -24.66 0.86 -28.86
C SER A 133 -23.22 0.33 -28.86
N LEU A 134 -22.61 0.19 -30.04
CA LEU A 134 -21.22 -0.25 -30.16
C LEU A 134 -20.23 0.76 -29.57
N VAL A 135 -20.44 2.07 -29.81
CA VAL A 135 -19.62 3.14 -29.21
C VAL A 135 -19.76 3.14 -27.69
N LEU A 136 -20.97 2.95 -27.17
CA LEU A 136 -21.20 2.83 -25.73
C LEU A 136 -20.46 1.61 -25.15
N LEU A 137 -20.53 0.46 -25.83
CA LEU A 137 -19.83 -0.76 -25.42
C LEU A 137 -18.30 -0.56 -25.42
N VAL A 138 -17.75 0.10 -26.44
CA VAL A 138 -16.33 0.50 -26.49
C VAL A 138 -15.95 1.36 -25.28
N GLY A 139 -16.79 2.33 -24.92
CA GLY A 139 -16.59 3.16 -23.72
C GLY A 139 -16.56 2.32 -22.42
N CYS A 140 -17.40 1.30 -22.32
CA CYS A 140 -17.40 0.36 -21.19
C CYS A 140 -16.12 -0.49 -21.17
N TYR A 141 -15.71 -1.07 -22.30
CA TYR A 141 -14.47 -1.84 -22.41
C TYR A 141 -13.22 -0.98 -22.10
N ALA A 142 -13.21 0.29 -22.51
CA ALA A 142 -12.12 1.23 -22.24
C ALA A 142 -11.87 1.43 -20.74
N GLN A 143 -12.93 1.50 -19.92
CA GLN A 143 -12.77 1.65 -18.46
C GLN A 143 -12.05 0.46 -17.82
N PHE A 144 -12.20 -0.74 -18.35
CA PHE A 144 -11.53 -1.95 -17.87
C PHE A 144 -10.27 -2.31 -18.68
N GLN A 145 -9.82 -1.42 -19.56
CA GLN A 145 -8.65 -1.62 -20.42
C GLN A 145 -8.70 -2.91 -21.26
N LYS A 146 -9.90 -3.29 -21.74
CA LYS A 146 -10.12 -4.46 -22.60
C LYS A 146 -9.77 -4.13 -24.06
N LEU A 147 -8.49 -3.97 -24.34
CA LEU A 147 -8.00 -3.41 -25.60
C LEU A 147 -8.36 -4.27 -26.82
N GLU A 148 -8.29 -5.58 -26.71
CA GLU A 148 -8.61 -6.52 -27.79
C GLU A 148 -10.11 -6.46 -28.15
N ASP A 149 -10.97 -6.30 -27.13
CA ASP A 149 -12.41 -6.14 -27.33
C ASP A 149 -12.75 -4.78 -27.94
N ILE A 150 -12.05 -3.72 -27.52
CA ILE A 150 -12.14 -2.39 -28.16
C ILE A 150 -11.74 -2.49 -29.63
N GLN A 151 -10.60 -3.12 -29.95
CA GLN A 151 -10.14 -3.30 -31.33
C GLN A 151 -11.22 -3.99 -32.17
N ARG A 152 -11.75 -5.12 -31.68
CA ARG A 152 -12.76 -5.92 -32.38
C ARG A 152 -14.01 -5.09 -32.70
N VAL A 153 -14.56 -4.39 -31.71
CA VAL A 153 -15.78 -3.59 -31.90
C VAL A 153 -15.51 -2.34 -32.74
N MET A 154 -14.36 -1.71 -32.59
CA MET A 154 -14.00 -0.50 -33.33
C MET A 154 -13.87 -0.73 -34.83
N TYR A 155 -13.44 -1.91 -35.28
CA TYR A 155 -13.49 -2.26 -36.71
C TYR A 155 -14.91 -2.14 -37.28
N ARG A 156 -15.92 -2.53 -36.50
CA ARG A 156 -17.30 -2.39 -36.94
C ARG A 156 -17.79 -0.94 -36.91
N VAL A 157 -17.38 -0.17 -35.91
CA VAL A 157 -17.75 1.26 -35.80
C VAL A 157 -17.22 2.06 -37.00
N VAL A 158 -15.96 1.85 -37.42
CA VAL A 158 -15.38 2.57 -38.58
C VAL A 158 -15.99 2.18 -39.92
N GLU A 159 -16.62 1.00 -40.03
CA GLU A 159 -17.41 0.60 -41.20
C GLU A 159 -18.79 1.29 -41.24
N LEU A 160 -19.39 1.52 -40.07
CA LEU A 160 -20.73 2.11 -39.94
C LEU A 160 -20.72 3.65 -40.02
N ASP A 161 -19.61 4.29 -39.67
CA ASP A 161 -19.49 5.75 -39.62
C ASP A 161 -18.12 6.22 -40.12
N SER A 162 -18.14 7.13 -41.09
CA SER A 162 -16.94 7.69 -41.72
C SER A 162 -16.30 8.84 -40.94
N ASP A 163 -16.84 9.22 -39.78
CA ASP A 163 -16.24 10.24 -38.91
C ASP A 163 -14.77 9.90 -38.60
N PRO A 164 -13.81 10.78 -38.97
CA PRO A 164 -12.38 10.54 -38.79
C PRO A 164 -11.96 10.15 -37.36
N LYS A 165 -12.67 10.65 -36.34
CA LYS A 165 -12.32 10.38 -34.93
C LYS A 165 -12.34 8.89 -34.58
N TRP A 166 -13.19 8.09 -35.25
CA TRP A 166 -13.26 6.66 -35.00
C TRP A 166 -12.03 5.93 -35.52
N ARG A 167 -11.46 6.40 -36.63
CA ARG A 167 -10.19 5.87 -37.16
C ARG A 167 -9.03 6.22 -36.23
N VAL A 168 -9.02 7.44 -35.70
CA VAL A 168 -8.03 7.86 -34.68
C VAL A 168 -8.10 6.97 -33.45
N LEU A 169 -9.28 6.73 -32.90
CA LEU A 169 -9.46 5.86 -31.74
C LEU A 169 -9.04 4.41 -32.00
N LEU A 170 -9.32 3.88 -33.20
CA LEU A 170 -8.85 2.55 -33.60
C LEU A 170 -7.32 2.52 -33.73
N GLY A 171 -6.70 3.55 -34.32
CA GLY A 171 -5.26 3.69 -34.41
C GLY A 171 -4.57 3.74 -33.04
N ASP A 172 -5.12 4.50 -32.08
CA ASP A 172 -4.63 4.52 -30.69
C ASP A 172 -4.76 3.15 -30.03
N THR A 173 -5.90 2.48 -30.23
CA THR A 173 -6.12 1.13 -29.68
C THR A 173 -5.09 0.13 -30.24
N LEU A 174 -4.81 0.18 -31.54
CA LEU A 174 -3.82 -0.68 -32.20
C LEU A 174 -2.40 -0.40 -31.71
N LEU A 175 -2.04 0.87 -31.52
CA LEU A 175 -0.75 1.26 -30.95
C LEU A 175 -0.58 0.68 -29.54
N ARG A 176 -1.60 0.82 -28.69
CA ARG A 176 -1.61 0.29 -27.32
C ARG A 176 -1.58 -1.24 -27.26
N LEU A 177 -1.98 -1.91 -28.34
CA LEU A 177 -1.88 -3.36 -28.54
C LEU A 177 -0.54 -3.81 -29.17
N ASP A 178 0.43 -2.91 -29.30
CA ASP A 178 1.72 -3.20 -29.93
C ASP A 178 1.62 -3.61 -31.41
N LYS A 179 0.65 -3.01 -32.13
CA LYS A 179 0.42 -3.21 -33.57
C LYS A 179 0.56 -1.89 -34.35
N PRO A 180 1.76 -1.27 -34.36
CA PRO A 180 1.95 0.02 -35.01
C PRO A 180 1.76 -0.05 -36.53
N ASP A 181 2.12 -1.18 -37.16
CA ASP A 181 1.97 -1.38 -38.61
C ASP A 181 0.48 -1.35 -39.04
N ASP A 182 -0.40 -1.92 -38.22
CA ASP A 182 -1.85 -1.89 -38.45
C ASP A 182 -2.45 -0.51 -38.13
N ALA A 183 -1.81 0.28 -37.27
CA ALA A 183 -2.31 1.59 -36.83
C ALA A 183 -2.11 2.68 -37.90
N VAL A 184 -0.98 2.67 -38.62
CA VAL A 184 -0.60 3.71 -39.60
C VAL A 184 -1.73 4.07 -40.58
N PRO A 185 -2.39 3.10 -41.28
CA PRO A 185 -3.41 3.42 -42.28
C PRO A 185 -4.62 4.18 -41.72
N TYR A 186 -4.89 4.04 -40.43
CA TYR A 186 -6.01 4.72 -39.77
C TYR A 186 -5.65 6.15 -39.33
N LEU A 187 -4.39 6.53 -39.36
CA LEU A 187 -3.89 7.81 -38.84
C LEU A 187 -3.26 8.71 -39.92
N THR A 188 -2.74 8.13 -41.01
CA THR A 188 -2.08 8.89 -42.10
C THR A 188 -3.00 9.82 -42.88
N HIS A 189 -4.31 9.55 -42.86
CA HIS A 189 -5.32 10.38 -43.51
C HIS A 189 -5.27 11.85 -43.07
N ILE A 190 -4.72 12.15 -41.90
CA ILE A 190 -4.58 13.53 -41.38
C ILE A 190 -3.46 14.29 -42.11
N ILE A 191 -2.34 13.62 -42.38
CA ILE A 191 -1.24 14.18 -43.16
C ILE A 191 -1.69 14.36 -44.61
N GLU A 192 -2.35 13.34 -45.19
CA GLU A 192 -2.78 13.34 -46.59
C GLU A 192 -3.85 14.39 -46.90
N ASN A 193 -4.81 14.58 -45.99
CA ASN A 193 -5.89 15.55 -46.18
C ASN A 193 -5.55 16.96 -45.64
N GLN A 194 -4.30 17.19 -45.21
CA GLN A 194 -3.86 18.44 -44.59
C GLN A 194 -4.78 18.91 -43.45
N VAL A 195 -5.28 17.96 -42.64
CA VAL A 195 -5.98 18.28 -41.38
C VAL A 195 -4.89 18.61 -40.35
N ALA A 196 -4.09 19.63 -40.67
CA ALA A 196 -2.84 20.00 -40.02
C ALA A 196 -3.05 20.68 -38.65
N GLU A 197 -4.22 20.52 -38.04
CA GLU A 197 -4.58 21.13 -36.76
C GLU A 197 -4.86 20.09 -35.66
N ASP A 198 -4.92 18.79 -36.00
CA ASP A 198 -5.13 17.73 -35.00
C ASP A 198 -3.81 17.32 -34.33
N THR A 199 -3.45 18.10 -33.31
CA THR A 199 -2.23 17.92 -32.52
C THR A 199 -2.16 16.55 -31.86
N ASP A 200 -3.28 16.05 -31.32
CA ASP A 200 -3.30 14.78 -30.59
C ASP A 200 -2.99 13.61 -31.54
N THR A 201 -3.52 13.64 -32.76
CA THR A 201 -3.20 12.60 -33.73
C THR A 201 -1.77 12.72 -34.28
N LEU A 202 -1.21 13.92 -34.42
CA LEU A 202 0.22 14.08 -34.76
C LEU A 202 1.13 13.49 -33.68
N VAL A 203 0.78 13.69 -32.40
CA VAL A 203 1.47 13.05 -31.28
C VAL A 203 1.35 11.52 -31.37
N LEU A 204 0.16 11.01 -31.71
CA LEU A 204 -0.07 9.57 -31.86
C LEU A 204 0.74 8.98 -33.03
N LEU A 205 0.76 9.64 -34.19
CA LEU A 205 1.58 9.27 -35.34
C LEU A 205 3.06 9.23 -34.99
N GLY A 206 3.54 10.24 -34.25
CA GLY A 206 4.91 10.24 -33.75
C GLY A 206 5.24 9.01 -32.90
N GLN A 207 4.32 8.58 -32.02
CA GLN A 207 4.48 7.35 -31.23
C GLN A 207 4.44 6.08 -32.08
N VAL A 208 3.53 6.01 -33.07
CA VAL A 208 3.48 4.90 -34.02
C VAL A 208 4.81 4.76 -34.76
N TYR A 209 5.35 5.87 -35.28
CA TYR A 209 6.65 5.87 -35.94
C TYR A 209 7.80 5.50 -35.00
N GLN A 210 7.78 5.94 -33.73
CA GLN A 210 8.75 5.48 -32.72
C GLN A 210 8.73 3.95 -32.58
N GLN A 211 7.55 3.36 -32.53
CA GLN A 211 7.38 1.91 -32.33
C GLN A 211 7.73 1.11 -33.59
N GLN A 212 7.68 1.74 -34.77
CA GLN A 212 8.23 1.20 -36.02
C GLN A 212 9.75 1.38 -36.17
N GLY A 213 10.40 2.17 -35.30
CA GLY A 213 11.81 2.53 -35.43
C GLY A 213 12.08 3.65 -36.46
N ARG A 214 11.03 4.33 -36.94
CA ARG A 214 11.10 5.40 -37.95
C ARG A 214 11.28 6.76 -37.25
N HIS A 215 12.46 6.99 -36.69
CA HIS A 215 12.70 8.12 -35.79
C HIS A 215 12.70 9.49 -36.47
N GLU A 216 13.06 9.56 -37.76
CA GLU A 216 13.00 10.77 -38.57
C GLU A 216 11.56 11.28 -38.68
N GLU A 217 10.65 10.40 -39.07
CA GLU A 217 9.23 10.72 -39.24
C GLU A 217 8.55 10.95 -37.90
N ALA A 218 8.95 10.21 -36.86
CA ALA A 218 8.50 10.47 -35.51
C ALA A 218 8.86 11.90 -35.05
N SER A 219 10.11 12.31 -35.27
CA SER A 219 10.58 13.65 -34.90
C SER A 219 9.82 14.74 -35.66
N LEU A 220 9.62 14.55 -36.97
CA LEU A 220 8.85 15.48 -37.79
C LEU A 220 7.39 15.63 -37.31
N ALA A 221 6.72 14.51 -36.99
CA ALA A 221 5.36 14.55 -36.45
C ALA A 221 5.27 15.27 -35.09
N PHE A 222 6.24 15.03 -34.20
CA PHE A 222 6.31 15.74 -32.93
C PHE A 222 6.61 17.23 -33.11
N ASP A 223 7.50 17.59 -34.03
CA ASP A 223 7.83 18.99 -34.29
C ASP A 223 6.61 19.75 -34.84
N GLN A 224 5.86 19.15 -35.78
CA GLN A 224 4.58 19.69 -36.26
C GLN A 224 3.55 19.87 -35.13
N ALA A 225 3.40 18.88 -34.26
CA ALA A 225 2.50 18.99 -33.10
C ALA A 225 2.89 20.18 -32.20
N MET A 226 4.19 20.41 -31.99
CA MET A 226 4.70 21.50 -31.17
C MET A 226 4.63 22.87 -31.86
N GLU A 227 4.67 22.92 -33.20
CA GLU A 227 4.39 24.14 -33.96
C GLU A 227 2.94 24.61 -33.77
N ILE A 228 1.98 23.67 -33.73
CA ILE A 228 0.56 23.97 -33.51
C ILE A 228 0.30 24.32 -32.03
N VAL A 229 0.85 23.52 -31.11
CA VAL A 229 0.70 23.72 -29.65
C VAL A 229 2.07 23.85 -28.98
N PRO A 230 2.62 25.09 -28.90
CA PRO A 230 3.92 25.33 -28.26
C PRO A 230 3.98 24.92 -26.79
N GLU A 231 2.84 24.86 -26.09
CA GLU A 231 2.75 24.42 -24.69
C GLU A 231 3.19 22.96 -24.48
N LEU A 232 3.19 22.13 -25.54
CA LEU A 232 3.72 20.78 -25.49
C LEU A 232 5.20 20.73 -25.06
N ALA A 233 5.97 21.78 -25.30
CA ALA A 233 7.34 21.91 -24.82
C ALA A 233 7.47 21.89 -23.28
N ASN A 234 6.39 22.23 -22.56
CA ASN A 234 6.34 22.16 -21.09
C ASN A 234 5.89 20.78 -20.58
N ASN A 235 5.34 19.94 -21.46
CA ASN A 235 4.91 18.60 -21.11
C ASN A 235 6.11 17.64 -21.05
N LYS A 236 6.42 17.14 -19.84
CA LYS A 236 7.56 16.25 -19.59
C LYS A 236 7.46 14.91 -20.33
N ALA A 237 6.25 14.37 -20.51
CA ALA A 237 6.04 13.11 -21.21
C ALA A 237 6.29 13.31 -22.72
N PHE A 238 5.69 14.37 -23.30
CA PHE A 238 5.88 14.74 -24.70
C PHE A 238 7.36 15.01 -25.03
N THR A 239 8.02 15.91 -24.30
CA THR A 239 9.43 16.23 -24.54
C THR A 239 10.36 15.04 -24.36
N ARG A 240 9.98 14.06 -23.52
CA ARG A 240 10.71 12.80 -23.40
C ARG A 240 10.55 11.96 -24.66
N MET A 241 9.33 11.80 -25.20
CA MET A 241 9.12 11.08 -26.45
C MET A 241 9.95 11.70 -27.58
N GLN A 242 9.86 13.01 -27.79
CA GLN A 242 10.62 13.73 -28.81
C GLN A 242 12.13 13.52 -28.68
N ARG A 243 12.70 13.67 -27.46
CA ARG A 243 14.13 13.45 -27.21
C ARG A 243 14.57 12.02 -27.50
N GLU A 244 13.72 11.03 -27.21
CA GLU A 244 14.05 9.63 -27.44
C GLU A 244 14.07 9.27 -28.93
N SER A 245 13.23 9.90 -29.76
CA SER A 245 13.38 9.85 -31.23
C SER A 245 14.67 10.54 -31.69
N ALA A 246 14.91 11.78 -31.23
CA ALA A 246 16.06 12.57 -31.68
C ALA A 246 17.41 11.89 -31.38
N LYS A 247 17.53 11.13 -30.27
CA LYS A 247 18.73 10.35 -29.94
C LYS A 247 18.96 9.15 -30.85
N ARG A 248 17.93 8.67 -31.53
CA ARG A 248 17.91 7.43 -32.32
C ARG A 248 17.77 7.68 -33.81
N MET A 249 17.96 8.91 -34.26
CA MET A 249 18.05 9.27 -35.68
C MET A 249 19.08 8.37 -36.37
N GLY A 250 18.71 7.83 -37.55
CA GLY A 250 19.54 6.90 -38.32
C GLY A 250 19.61 5.47 -37.79
N THR A 251 18.80 5.13 -36.77
CA THR A 251 18.65 3.74 -36.27
C THR A 251 17.23 3.23 -36.55
N ASP A 252 17.05 1.91 -36.51
CA ASP A 252 15.75 1.23 -36.63
C ASP A 252 15.28 0.64 -35.28
N GLU A 253 15.85 1.11 -34.17
CA GLU A 253 15.54 0.60 -32.83
C GLU A 253 14.10 0.97 -32.45
N ARG A 254 13.22 -0.03 -32.38
CA ARG A 254 11.82 0.19 -31.98
C ARG A 254 11.72 0.71 -30.55
N VAL A 255 10.88 1.73 -30.39
CA VAL A 255 10.67 2.40 -29.11
C VAL A 255 9.18 2.46 -28.76
N GLU A 256 8.83 1.88 -27.62
CA GLU A 256 7.49 1.98 -27.05
C GLU A 256 7.39 3.19 -26.11
N SER A 257 6.82 4.28 -26.61
CA SER A 257 6.75 5.57 -25.92
C SER A 257 6.12 5.45 -24.53
N HIS A 258 5.05 4.67 -24.40
CA HIS A 258 4.34 4.44 -23.14
C HIS A 258 5.24 3.77 -22.07
N LYS A 259 6.09 2.80 -22.45
CA LYS A 259 7.01 2.12 -21.52
C LYS A 259 8.11 3.06 -21.03
N ILE A 260 8.62 3.93 -21.91
CA ILE A 260 9.63 4.93 -21.53
C ILE A 260 9.05 5.91 -20.51
N ILE A 261 7.85 6.42 -20.77
CA ILE A 261 7.16 7.35 -19.86
C ILE A 261 6.93 6.67 -18.50
N GLN A 262 6.36 5.46 -18.50
CA GLN A 262 6.09 4.71 -17.26
C GLN A 262 7.36 4.43 -16.45
N LYS A 263 8.45 4.02 -17.12
CA LYS A 263 9.74 3.78 -16.46
C LYS A 263 10.30 5.06 -15.82
N ALA A 264 10.16 6.19 -16.50
CA ALA A 264 10.60 7.49 -15.97
C ALA A 264 9.78 7.92 -14.75
N GLU A 265 8.46 7.82 -14.82
CA GLU A 265 7.58 8.15 -13.69
C GLU A 265 7.86 7.28 -12.47
N ASN A 266 8.09 5.98 -12.68
CA ASN A 266 8.44 5.05 -11.62
C ASN A 266 9.78 5.41 -10.97
N ALA A 267 10.79 5.79 -11.77
CA ALA A 267 12.09 6.24 -11.25
C ALA A 267 11.96 7.54 -10.43
N ASP A 268 11.15 8.49 -10.87
CA ASP A 268 10.88 9.74 -10.14
C ASP A 268 10.14 9.48 -8.82
N LYS A 269 9.12 8.61 -8.83
CA LYS A 269 8.42 8.15 -7.61
C LYS A 269 9.41 7.50 -6.64
N PHE A 270 10.22 6.55 -7.12
CA PHE A 270 11.22 5.87 -6.28
C PHE A 270 12.20 6.85 -5.63
N ARG A 271 12.74 7.80 -6.41
CA ARG A 271 13.67 8.83 -5.90
C ARG A 271 13.03 9.73 -4.83
N ARG A 272 11.74 10.04 -4.98
CA ARG A 272 11.01 10.83 -3.98
C ARG A 272 10.83 10.04 -2.68
N TYR A 273 10.40 8.78 -2.77
CA TYR A 273 10.18 7.95 -1.59
C TYR A 273 11.48 7.56 -0.89
N SER A 274 12.57 7.32 -1.61
CA SER A 274 13.86 6.99 -1.00
C SER A 274 14.43 8.13 -0.16
N ARG A 275 14.25 9.39 -0.58
CA ARG A 275 14.62 10.56 0.23
C ARG A 275 13.82 10.64 1.52
N ILE A 276 12.51 10.38 1.46
CA ILE A 276 11.64 10.37 2.66
C ILE A 276 12.06 9.23 3.59
N ALA A 277 12.26 8.03 3.05
CA ALA A 277 12.69 6.86 3.81
C ALA A 277 14.02 7.10 4.53
N ALA A 278 14.99 7.75 3.88
CA ALA A 278 16.26 8.10 4.50
C ALA A 278 16.07 9.05 5.71
N VAL A 279 15.23 10.07 5.58
CA VAL A 279 14.92 10.99 6.70
C VAL A 279 14.23 10.25 7.84
N VAL A 280 13.26 9.39 7.54
CA VAL A 280 12.56 8.59 8.56
C VAL A 280 13.52 7.63 9.26
N ALA A 281 14.43 6.98 8.54
CA ALA A 281 15.43 6.10 9.12
C ALA A 281 16.39 6.85 10.05
N ILE A 282 16.83 8.05 9.67
CA ILE A 282 17.67 8.91 10.53
C ILE A 282 16.92 9.29 11.81
N LEU A 283 15.66 9.73 11.69
CA LEU A 283 14.84 10.07 12.85
C LEU A 283 14.62 8.87 13.77
N ALA A 284 14.34 7.69 13.20
CA ALA A 284 14.21 6.45 13.96
C ALA A 284 15.51 6.09 14.69
N ALA A 285 16.67 6.24 14.05
CA ALA A 285 17.97 6.01 14.67
C ALA A 285 18.26 7.00 15.81
N VAL A 286 17.90 8.28 15.65
CA VAL A 286 18.03 9.30 16.70
C VAL A 286 17.13 8.96 17.89
N VAL A 287 15.86 8.66 17.66
CA VAL A 287 14.91 8.26 18.72
C VAL A 287 15.40 7.00 19.43
N PHE A 288 15.82 5.97 18.68
CA PHE A 288 16.38 4.74 19.23
C PHE A 288 17.60 5.03 20.12
N SER A 289 18.49 5.93 19.68
CA SER A 289 19.68 6.31 20.44
C SER A 289 19.32 7.04 21.73
N ILE A 290 18.38 7.99 21.68
CA ILE A 290 17.90 8.72 22.87
C ILE A 290 17.27 7.75 23.88
N VAL A 291 16.41 6.83 23.43
CA VAL A 291 15.80 5.81 24.29
C VAL A 291 16.87 4.91 24.90
N SER A 292 17.80 4.40 24.09
CA SER A 292 18.87 3.51 24.55
C SER A 292 19.81 4.21 25.55
N ILE A 293 20.14 5.49 25.36
CA ILE A 293 20.96 6.26 26.31
C ILE A 293 20.16 6.52 27.61
N SER A 294 18.89 6.88 27.50
CA SER A 294 18.03 7.10 28.67
C SER A 294 17.93 5.86 29.54
N MET A 295 17.74 4.68 28.92
CA MET A 295 17.66 3.40 29.62
C MET A 295 18.99 3.01 30.29
N SER A 296 20.16 3.41 29.74
CA SER A 296 21.43 3.12 30.43
C SER A 296 21.62 3.88 31.74
N TYR A 297 20.92 4.99 31.96
CA TYR A 297 20.99 5.72 33.23
C TYR A 297 19.94 5.26 34.25
N ARG A 298 19.00 4.39 33.85
CA ARG A 298 17.84 3.99 34.66
C ARG A 298 17.58 2.50 34.59
N ARG A 299 18.59 1.69 34.89
CA ARG A 299 18.43 0.23 35.01
C ARG A 299 17.87 -0.12 36.38
N SER A 300 16.79 -0.88 36.35
CA SER A 300 16.17 -1.42 37.56
C SER A 300 16.98 -2.58 38.11
N ILE A 301 17.28 -2.52 39.40
CA ILE A 301 17.87 -3.62 40.15
C ILE A 301 16.97 -3.95 41.34
N TYR A 302 16.98 -5.21 41.75
CA TYR A 302 16.24 -5.71 42.90
C TYR A 302 17.21 -6.12 43.99
N LEU A 303 17.16 -5.48 45.15
CA LEU A 303 17.87 -5.94 46.33
C LEU A 303 16.97 -6.82 47.17
N VAL A 304 17.46 -7.98 47.59
CA VAL A 304 16.72 -8.93 48.42
C VAL A 304 17.41 -9.15 49.76
N ASN A 305 16.63 -9.53 50.77
CA ASN A 305 17.09 -9.86 52.11
C ASN A 305 16.59 -11.27 52.48
N GLY A 306 17.53 -12.20 52.68
CA GLY A 306 17.26 -13.58 53.09
C GLY A 306 17.23 -13.81 54.59
N LEU A 307 17.58 -12.80 55.38
CA LEU A 307 17.61 -12.86 56.84
C LEU A 307 16.22 -12.52 57.43
N PRO A 308 15.89 -13.06 58.62
CA PRO A 308 14.62 -12.80 59.28
C PRO A 308 14.53 -11.40 59.93
N LYS A 309 15.55 -10.56 59.77
CA LYS A 309 15.64 -9.21 60.36
C LYS A 309 16.01 -8.17 59.30
N PRO A 310 15.50 -6.93 59.38
CA PRO A 310 15.92 -5.87 58.49
C PRO A 310 17.37 -5.45 58.78
N TYR A 311 18.09 -5.03 57.74
CA TYR A 311 19.44 -4.46 57.87
C TYR A 311 19.69 -3.42 56.78
N THR A 312 20.70 -2.57 56.96
CA THR A 312 21.01 -1.47 56.05
C THR A 312 22.27 -1.74 55.24
N VAL A 313 22.20 -1.48 53.94
CA VAL A 313 23.31 -1.58 53.00
C VAL A 313 23.57 -0.24 52.35
N ASN A 314 24.82 0.04 51.98
CA ASN A 314 25.18 1.15 51.12
C ASN A 314 25.29 0.66 49.69
N VAL A 315 24.55 1.28 48.76
CA VAL A 315 24.61 0.99 47.32
C VAL A 315 25.09 2.25 46.62
N ASN A 316 26.31 2.22 46.08
CA ASN A 316 26.92 3.36 45.37
C ASN A 316 26.83 4.71 46.13
N GLY A 317 26.92 4.69 47.46
CA GLY A 317 26.85 5.87 48.32
C GLY A 317 25.48 6.14 48.96
N GLU A 318 24.42 5.44 48.55
CA GLU A 318 23.07 5.57 49.11
C GLU A 318 22.76 4.45 50.12
N SER A 319 22.42 4.81 51.36
CA SER A 319 22.05 3.84 52.40
C SER A 319 20.58 3.41 52.26
N ILE A 320 20.37 2.10 52.10
CA ILE A 320 19.07 1.46 51.85
C ILE A 320 18.82 0.39 52.91
N THR A 321 17.67 0.47 53.59
CA THR A 321 17.23 -0.57 54.54
C THR A 321 16.45 -1.66 53.81
N LEU A 322 16.92 -2.91 53.89
CA LEU A 322 16.30 -4.08 53.27
C LEU A 322 15.40 -4.80 54.29
N GLN A 323 14.13 -4.97 53.97
CA GLN A 323 13.17 -5.68 54.82
C GLN A 323 13.19 -7.19 54.52
N PRO A 324 13.03 -8.07 55.53
CA PRO A 324 12.94 -9.51 55.32
C PRO A 324 11.86 -9.88 54.31
N MET A 325 12.15 -10.83 53.42
CA MET A 325 11.19 -11.38 52.46
C MET A 325 10.51 -10.34 51.54
N SER A 326 11.08 -9.14 51.41
CA SER A 326 10.55 -8.07 50.58
C SER A 326 11.64 -7.50 49.68
N PRO A 327 11.54 -7.64 48.34
CA PRO A 327 12.50 -7.02 47.45
C PRO A 327 12.40 -5.50 47.50
N ARG A 328 13.54 -4.83 47.38
CA ARG A 328 13.65 -3.38 47.24
C ARG A 328 14.17 -3.04 45.85
N TRP A 329 13.35 -2.33 45.08
CA TRP A 329 13.73 -1.83 43.75
C TRP A 329 14.56 -0.54 43.85
N LEU A 330 15.59 -0.43 43.01
CA LEU A 330 16.42 0.76 42.85
C LEU A 330 16.70 1.01 41.36
N SER A 331 16.83 2.27 40.95
CA SER A 331 17.25 2.66 39.61
C SER A 331 18.71 3.09 39.65
N VAL A 332 19.57 2.39 38.92
CA VAL A 332 21.02 2.67 38.84
C VAL A 332 21.46 2.91 37.39
N ALA A 333 22.58 3.61 37.21
CA ALA A 333 23.22 3.66 35.91
C ALA A 333 23.93 2.33 35.60
N GLU A 334 23.99 1.96 34.32
CA GLU A 334 24.81 0.83 33.86
C GLU A 334 26.29 1.05 34.23
N GLY A 335 26.95 -0.05 34.57
CA GLY A 335 28.30 -0.06 35.11
C GLY A 335 28.39 -0.91 36.37
N ASP A 336 29.44 -0.66 37.16
CA ASP A 336 29.70 -1.40 38.39
C ASP A 336 28.86 -0.85 39.54
N VAL A 337 28.05 -1.72 40.14
CA VAL A 337 27.26 -1.42 41.34
C VAL A 337 27.94 -2.06 42.54
N SER A 338 28.45 -1.22 43.44
CA SER A 338 29.10 -1.64 44.68
C SER A 338 28.11 -1.61 45.84
N VAL A 339 28.07 -2.71 46.61
CA VAL A 339 27.24 -2.87 47.80
C VAL A 339 28.13 -3.18 49.00
N THR A 340 28.00 -2.39 50.06
CA THR A 340 28.67 -2.62 51.36
C THR A 340 27.65 -2.71 52.48
N SER A 341 27.99 -3.40 53.57
CA SER A 341 27.13 -3.39 54.75
C SER A 341 27.42 -2.17 55.62
N ASP A 342 26.37 -1.44 55.99
CA ASP A 342 26.40 -0.38 56.99
C ASP A 342 25.94 -0.89 58.38
N ASP A 343 25.50 -2.16 58.48
CA ASP A 343 24.93 -2.74 59.69
C ASP A 343 25.98 -3.50 60.53
N PRO A 344 26.23 -3.11 61.79
CA PRO A 344 27.19 -3.78 62.67
C PRO A 344 26.88 -5.26 62.95
N MET A 345 25.61 -5.67 62.85
CA MET A 345 25.14 -7.01 63.16
C MET A 345 25.01 -7.91 61.92
N VAL A 346 25.21 -7.38 60.71
CA VAL A 346 25.20 -8.12 59.43
C VAL A 346 26.38 -7.64 58.60
N SER A 347 27.59 -8.11 58.90
CA SER A 347 28.81 -7.63 58.23
C SER A 347 29.20 -8.53 57.07
N PHE A 348 29.42 -7.92 55.90
CA PHE A 348 30.05 -8.53 54.74
C PHE A 348 30.97 -7.51 54.06
N GLY A 349 32.02 -7.98 53.38
CA GLY A 349 32.96 -7.12 52.65
C GLY A 349 32.33 -6.48 51.41
N PRO A 350 32.99 -5.50 50.77
CA PRO A 350 32.48 -4.87 49.55
C PRO A 350 32.23 -5.89 48.44
N GLN A 351 31.05 -5.82 47.83
CA GLN A 351 30.64 -6.69 46.74
C GLN A 351 30.27 -5.86 45.52
N THR A 352 30.61 -6.32 44.32
CA THR A 352 30.39 -5.55 43.08
C THR A 352 29.72 -6.41 42.03
N ALA A 353 28.70 -5.86 41.37
CA ALA A 353 28.03 -6.47 40.23
C ALA A 353 28.09 -5.52 39.03
N THR A 354 28.49 -6.05 37.86
CA THR A 354 28.56 -5.28 36.62
C THR A 354 27.25 -5.42 35.85
N ILE A 355 26.56 -4.30 35.64
CA ILE A 355 25.25 -4.23 34.99
C ILE A 355 25.41 -3.60 33.62
N THR A 356 25.32 -4.41 32.57
CA THR A 356 25.53 -3.95 31.20
C THR A 356 24.55 -4.58 30.22
N SER A 357 24.17 -3.81 29.21
CA SER A 357 23.38 -4.28 28.07
C SER A 357 23.96 -3.81 26.75
N SER A 358 23.68 -4.56 25.67
CA SER A 358 24.08 -4.15 24.32
C SER A 358 23.25 -2.94 23.89
N PHE A 359 23.91 -1.93 23.32
CA PHE A 359 23.24 -0.72 22.84
C PHE A 359 22.10 -1.04 21.86
N PHE A 360 22.26 -2.05 21.01
CA PHE A 360 21.28 -2.39 19.97
C PHE A 360 20.11 -3.25 20.48
N THR A 361 20.25 -3.95 21.60
CA THR A 361 19.17 -4.77 22.18
C THR A 361 18.52 -4.12 23.39
N ARG A 362 19.14 -3.08 23.96
CA ARG A 362 18.72 -2.43 25.21
C ARG A 362 17.23 -2.07 25.32
N PRO A 363 16.54 -1.52 24.30
CA PRO A 363 15.10 -1.26 24.39
C PRO A 363 14.22 -2.51 24.48
N PHE A 364 14.77 -3.67 24.15
CA PHE A 364 14.10 -4.98 24.14
C PHE A 364 14.63 -5.91 25.24
N ASP A 365 15.69 -5.51 25.93
CA ASP A 365 16.33 -6.28 26.99
C ASP A 365 15.46 -6.31 28.25
N GLN A 366 14.86 -7.48 28.49
CA GLN A 366 13.97 -7.74 29.62
C GLN A 366 14.69 -8.36 30.81
N ARG A 367 16.02 -8.37 30.82
CA ARG A 367 16.77 -8.98 31.91
C ARG A 367 16.54 -8.26 33.23
N GLU A 368 16.27 -9.04 34.26
CA GLU A 368 16.16 -8.63 35.65
C GLU A 368 17.49 -8.85 36.36
N PHE A 369 17.92 -7.83 37.10
CA PHE A 369 19.17 -7.84 37.86
C PHE A 369 18.85 -7.90 39.35
N ILE A 370 19.20 -9.00 40.01
CA ILE A 370 18.89 -9.24 41.43
C ILE A 370 20.20 -9.30 42.22
N LEU A 371 20.30 -8.47 43.26
CA LEU A 371 21.39 -8.45 44.22
C LEU A 371 20.92 -9.04 45.55
N ASN A 372 21.64 -10.04 46.04
CA ASN A 372 21.43 -10.73 47.31
C ASN A 372 22.67 -10.51 48.21
N PRO A 373 22.77 -9.38 48.93
CA PRO A 373 23.99 -9.02 49.65
C PRO A 373 24.35 -9.99 50.77
N ASP A 374 23.35 -10.63 51.41
CA ASP A 374 23.55 -11.58 52.51
C ASP A 374 23.78 -13.04 52.06
N HIS A 375 23.60 -13.33 50.77
CA HIS A 375 23.72 -14.67 50.15
C HIS A 375 22.75 -15.72 50.69
N ALA A 376 21.88 -15.36 51.64
CA ALA A 376 20.94 -16.26 52.31
C ALA A 376 19.57 -16.29 51.64
N ALA A 377 19.23 -15.30 50.79
CA ALA A 377 17.95 -15.32 50.08
C ALA A 377 17.88 -16.50 49.08
N ILE A 378 16.75 -17.22 49.10
CA ILE A 378 16.41 -18.26 48.13
C ILE A 378 15.46 -17.63 47.11
N LEU A 379 15.84 -17.65 45.84
CA LEU A 379 15.04 -17.16 44.72
C LEU A 379 14.38 -18.34 44.03
N ASP A 380 13.07 -18.27 43.82
CA ASP A 380 12.29 -19.25 43.05
C ASP A 380 11.93 -18.63 41.70
N HIS A 381 12.39 -19.24 40.61
CA HIS A 381 12.09 -18.84 39.25
C HIS A 381 11.15 -19.85 38.60
N GLU A 382 9.88 -19.47 38.44
CA GLU A 382 8.81 -20.30 37.90
C GLU A 382 8.48 -19.90 36.46
N THR A 383 8.51 -20.85 35.54
CA THR A 383 8.04 -20.65 34.15
C THR A 383 6.64 -21.23 33.97
N VAL A 384 5.68 -20.37 33.64
CA VAL A 384 4.26 -20.74 33.45
C VAL A 384 3.85 -20.56 31.99
N VAL A 385 3.32 -21.62 31.37
CA VAL A 385 2.82 -21.59 29.98
C VAL A 385 1.31 -21.40 29.96
N TYR A 386 0.84 -20.32 29.34
CA TYR A 386 -0.58 -20.04 29.19
C TYR A 386 -1.10 -20.54 27.82
N THR A 387 -2.14 -21.36 27.83
CA THR A 387 -2.85 -21.79 26.60
C THR A 387 -4.24 -21.18 26.54
N SER A 388 -4.71 -20.83 25.34
CA SER A 388 -6.09 -20.36 25.18
C SER A 388 -7.10 -21.49 25.43
N ASN A 389 -8.26 -21.18 26.01
CA ASN A 389 -9.30 -22.15 26.40
C ASN A 389 -9.79 -23.11 25.29
N ASN A 390 -9.43 -22.86 24.02
CA ASN A 390 -9.83 -23.65 22.86
C ASN A 390 -8.69 -24.50 22.27
N SER A 391 -7.53 -24.58 22.93
CA SER A 391 -6.42 -25.42 22.46
C SER A 391 -6.57 -26.86 22.95
N SER A 392 -6.37 -27.83 22.05
CA SER A 392 -6.33 -29.27 22.36
C SER A 392 -5.00 -29.71 22.98
N LEU A 393 -4.19 -28.77 23.49
CA LEU A 393 -2.90 -29.05 24.12
C LEU A 393 -3.12 -29.36 25.60
N GLU A 394 -2.47 -30.40 26.11
CA GLU A 394 -2.50 -30.72 27.53
C GLU A 394 -1.77 -29.63 28.35
N PRO A 395 -2.29 -29.26 29.54
CA PRO A 395 -1.67 -28.26 30.39
C PRO A 395 -0.29 -28.73 30.87
N VAL A 396 0.73 -27.93 30.61
CA VAL A 396 2.10 -28.19 31.05
C VAL A 396 2.25 -27.68 32.49
N ALA A 397 2.72 -28.55 33.40
CA ALA A 397 3.01 -28.14 34.77
C ALA A 397 4.12 -27.08 34.80
N PRO A 398 4.03 -26.07 35.68
CA PRO A 398 5.08 -25.06 35.79
C PRO A 398 6.40 -25.71 36.23
N THR A 399 7.50 -25.20 35.71
CA THR A 399 8.84 -25.62 36.10
C THR A 399 9.46 -24.56 37.01
N SER A 400 9.84 -24.97 38.23
CA SER A 400 10.52 -24.12 39.22
C SER A 400 12.01 -24.40 39.26
N ASN A 401 12.82 -23.35 39.27
CA ASN A 401 14.27 -23.42 39.50
C ASN A 401 14.63 -22.58 40.73
N TYR A 402 15.35 -23.17 41.68
CA TYR A 402 15.77 -22.49 42.91
C TYR A 402 17.22 -22.02 42.80
N HIS A 403 17.46 -20.75 43.13
CA HIS A 403 18.78 -20.12 43.12
C HIS A 403 19.11 -19.57 44.53
N CYS A 404 20.31 -19.83 45.04
CA CYS A 404 20.77 -19.33 46.34
C CYS A 404 22.30 -19.23 46.41
N GLY A 405 22.83 -18.51 47.41
CA GLY A 405 24.26 -18.49 47.74
C GLY A 405 25.15 -17.59 46.89
N GLN A 406 24.62 -16.91 45.88
CA GLN A 406 25.34 -15.91 45.08
C GLN A 406 24.90 -14.49 45.41
N PHE A 407 25.82 -13.54 45.23
CA PHE A 407 25.56 -12.11 45.36
C PHE A 407 24.69 -11.55 44.23
N PHE A 408 24.86 -12.02 43.01
CA PHE A 408 24.27 -11.43 41.81
C PHE A 408 23.64 -12.48 40.92
N TYR A 409 22.39 -12.23 40.51
CA TYR A 409 21.65 -13.02 39.54
C TYR A 409 21.16 -12.13 38.40
N CYS A 410 21.20 -12.68 37.18
CA CYS A 410 20.66 -12.05 35.98
C CYS A 410 19.74 -13.05 35.28
N HIS A 411 18.47 -12.71 35.10
CA HIS A 411 17.44 -13.59 34.54
C HIS A 411 16.69 -12.89 33.41
N GLY A 412 16.31 -13.61 32.35
CA GLY A 412 15.60 -13.07 31.18
C GLY A 412 16.41 -13.11 29.88
N ASP A 413 15.75 -12.81 28.76
CA ASP A 413 16.37 -12.78 27.43
C ASP A 413 16.94 -11.38 27.14
N GLY A 414 18.17 -11.32 26.60
CA GLY A 414 18.95 -10.09 26.37
C GLY A 414 19.06 -9.61 24.92
#